data_AF-A0ABD2QL62-F1
#
_entry.id   AF-A0ABD2QL62-F1
#
_cell.length_a   1.000
_cell.length_b   1.000
_cell.length_c   1.000
_cell.angle_alpha   90.00
_cell.angle_beta   90.00
_cell.angle_gamma   90.00
#
_symmetry.space_group_name_H-M   'P 1'
#
loop_
_entity.id
_entity.type
_entity.pdbx_description
1 polymer ?
#
loop_
_entity_poly.entity_id
_entity_poly.type
_entity_poly.pdbx_seq_one_letter_code
_entity_poly.pdbx_strand_id
1 'polypeptide(L)'
;MTERESAAEKSRKVSENGEGHQQRLLGELARMSSNELFDRAVKELRKNEYLTSLLADSESMVHYLMEQSQVLKAEIRRLEHNFDRSTQLGEIDLDSALPAEEGNLLKKTRSEYLKNILLKFLTLPRNLIEERRRLVPVMTMLLSLDPEERQKLAEFASTGCAPLENVPSFSWSSYLSISSYWPSST
;
A
#
# COMPACT_ATOMS: atom_id res chain seq x y z
N MET A 1 -7.66 41.88 -9.41
CA MET A 1 -6.55 42.85 -9.41
C MET A 1 -5.91 43.07 -8.03
N THR A 2 -6.45 42.53 -6.94
CA THR A 2 -6.08 42.93 -5.56
C THR A 2 -4.95 42.12 -4.90
N GLU A 3 -4.74 40.84 -5.24
CA GLU A 3 -3.66 40.05 -4.63
C GLU A 3 -2.26 40.42 -5.15
N ARG A 4 -2.15 40.80 -6.44
CA ARG A 4 -0.87 41.19 -7.05
C ARG A 4 -0.35 42.53 -6.53
N GLU A 5 -1.24 43.48 -6.22
CA GLU A 5 -0.86 44.77 -5.62
C GLU A 5 -0.44 44.62 -4.15
N SER A 6 -1.10 43.74 -3.38
CA SER A 6 -0.74 43.46 -1.99
C SER A 6 0.63 42.81 -1.85
N ALA A 7 0.97 41.86 -2.75
CA ALA A 7 2.29 41.22 -2.76
C ALA A 7 3.40 42.19 -3.18
N ALA A 8 3.12 43.09 -4.12
CA ALA A 8 4.08 44.11 -4.58
C ALA A 8 4.36 45.16 -3.49
N GLU A 9 3.32 45.63 -2.80
CA GLU A 9 3.45 46.61 -1.72
C GLU A 9 4.17 46.03 -0.49
N LYS A 10 3.92 44.75 -0.16
CA LYS A 10 4.64 44.04 0.89
C LYS A 10 6.11 43.87 0.55
N SER A 11 6.43 43.60 -0.71
CA SER A 11 7.82 43.47 -1.20
C SER A 11 8.54 44.82 -1.18
N ARG A 12 7.86 45.91 -1.53
CA ARG A 12 8.41 47.28 -1.50
C ARG A 12 8.75 47.74 -0.09
N LYS A 13 7.83 47.54 0.88
CA LYS A 13 8.08 47.88 2.30
C LYS A 13 9.19 47.05 2.94
N VAL A 14 9.37 45.79 2.53
CA VAL A 14 10.48 44.96 2.98
C VAL A 14 11.82 45.47 2.41
N SER A 15 11.84 45.92 1.16
CA SER A 15 13.03 46.52 0.53
C SER A 15 13.44 47.84 1.20
N GLU A 16 12.49 48.76 1.42
CA GLU A 16 12.75 50.05 2.07
C GLU A 16 13.25 49.88 3.52
N ASN A 17 12.70 48.92 4.26
CA ASN A 17 13.20 48.58 5.60
C ASN A 17 14.61 47.96 5.56
N GLY A 18 14.94 47.20 4.53
CA GLY A 18 16.27 46.62 4.32
C GLY A 18 17.33 47.70 4.05
N GLU A 19 17.02 48.65 3.17
CA GLU A 19 17.92 49.75 2.79
C GLU A 19 18.21 50.69 3.97
N GLY A 20 17.20 51.03 4.77
CA GLY A 20 17.37 51.84 5.98
C GLY A 20 18.21 51.14 7.05
N HIS A 21 18.08 49.82 7.18
CA HIS A 21 18.93 49.02 8.08
C HIS A 21 20.37 48.98 7.60
N GLN A 22 20.59 48.81 6.30
CA GLN A 22 21.92 48.83 5.68
C GLN A 22 22.62 50.18 5.87
N GLN A 23 21.91 51.30 5.69
CA GLN A 23 22.46 52.64 5.92
C GLN A 23 22.85 52.90 7.38
N ARG A 24 22.06 52.40 8.34
CA ARG A 24 22.44 52.48 9.77
C ARG A 24 23.70 51.67 10.09
N LEU A 25 23.80 50.46 9.56
CA LEU A 25 24.97 49.59 9.75
C LEU A 25 26.25 50.22 9.15
N LEU A 26 26.15 50.84 7.97
CA LEU A 26 27.25 51.59 7.36
C LEU A 26 27.71 52.76 8.23
N GLY A 27 26.77 53.49 8.84
CA GLY A 27 27.07 54.59 9.76
C GLY A 27 27.72 54.14 11.08
N GLU A 28 27.37 52.96 11.59
CA GLU A 28 28.03 52.36 12.76
C GLU A 28 29.45 51.88 12.42
N LEU A 29 29.63 51.19 11.29
CA LEU A 29 30.93 50.70 10.83
C LEU A 29 31.94 51.85 10.63
N ALA A 30 31.49 52.99 10.09
CA ALA A 30 32.35 54.16 9.89
C ALA A 30 32.85 54.80 11.20
N ARG A 31 32.24 54.48 12.35
CA ARG A 31 32.62 55.02 13.66
C ARG A 31 33.47 54.06 14.49
N MET A 32 33.67 52.83 14.03
CA MET A 32 34.41 51.80 14.75
C MET A 32 35.91 51.90 14.52
N SER A 33 36.70 51.49 15.51
CA SER A 33 38.14 51.37 15.39
C SER A 33 38.53 50.15 14.54
N SER A 34 39.71 50.19 13.91
CA SER A 34 40.23 49.08 13.07
C SER A 34 40.25 47.73 13.80
N ASN A 35 40.52 47.70 15.10
CA ASN A 35 40.54 46.45 15.89
C ASN A 35 39.12 45.93 16.15
N GLU A 36 38.16 46.83 16.40
CA GLU A 36 36.77 46.46 16.63
C GLU A 36 36.11 45.96 15.34
N LEU A 37 36.49 46.53 14.20
CA LEU A 37 36.10 46.06 12.87
C LEU A 37 36.63 44.64 12.62
N PHE A 38 37.89 44.37 12.99
CA PHE A 38 38.48 43.04 12.85
C PHE A 38 37.79 42.00 13.74
N ASP A 39 37.56 42.32 15.02
CA ASP A 39 36.85 41.44 15.95
C ASP A 39 35.41 41.15 15.49
N ARG A 40 34.74 42.14 14.92
CA ARG A 40 33.40 41.97 14.35
C ARG A 40 33.44 41.11 13.10
N ALA A 41 34.39 41.32 12.20
CA ALA A 41 34.58 40.49 11.02
C ALA A 41 34.83 39.03 11.39
N VAL A 42 35.69 38.75 12.38
CA VAL A 42 35.94 37.40 12.89
C VAL A 42 34.67 36.77 13.49
N LYS A 43 33.88 37.53 14.25
CA LYS A 43 32.60 37.05 14.79
C LYS A 43 31.59 36.72 13.69
N GLU A 44 31.49 37.57 12.67
CA GLU A 44 30.59 37.31 11.53
C GLU A 44 31.05 36.12 10.68
N LEU A 45 32.37 35.92 10.50
CA LEU A 45 32.92 34.73 9.84
C LEU A 45 32.54 33.45 10.59
N ARG A 46 32.75 33.39 11.91
CA ARG A 46 32.37 32.22 12.73
C ARG A 46 30.87 31.93 12.70
N LYS A 47 30.04 32.97 12.71
CA LYS A 47 28.59 32.81 12.54
C LYS A 47 28.25 32.26 11.16
N ASN A 48 28.94 32.72 10.12
CA ASN A 48 28.73 32.24 8.75
C ASN A 48 29.14 30.75 8.61
N GLU A 49 30.28 30.37 9.19
CA GLU A 49 30.73 28.96 9.28
C GLU A 49 29.71 28.09 10.03
N TYR A 50 29.17 28.58 11.15
CA TYR A 50 28.13 27.84 11.87
C TYR A 50 26.85 27.70 11.06
N LEU A 51 26.38 28.77 10.41
CA LEU A 51 25.18 28.74 9.57
C LEU A 51 25.34 27.82 8.36
N THR A 52 26.52 27.79 7.74
CA THR A 52 26.80 26.87 6.63
C THR A 52 26.83 25.42 7.10
N SER A 53 27.41 25.12 8.26
CA SER A 53 27.34 23.79 8.87
C SER A 53 25.89 23.38 9.17
N LEU A 54 25.11 24.27 9.79
CA LEU A 54 23.71 23.98 10.12
C LEU A 54 22.84 23.79 8.87
N LEU A 55 23.13 24.54 7.80
CA LEU A 55 22.47 24.36 6.51
C LEU A 55 22.80 22.99 5.91
N ALA A 56 24.06 22.56 5.95
CA ALA A 56 24.46 21.23 5.49
C ALA A 56 23.76 20.11 6.29
N ASP A 57 23.68 20.25 7.62
CA ASP A 57 22.93 19.32 8.48
C ASP A 57 21.44 19.28 8.11
N SER A 58 20.85 20.45 7.83
CA SER A 58 19.45 20.55 7.42
C SER A 58 19.21 19.93 6.04
N GLU A 59 20.14 20.10 5.10
CA GLU A 59 20.09 19.50 3.77
C GLU A 59 20.16 17.97 3.87
N SER A 60 21.06 17.46 4.70
CA SER A 60 21.17 16.03 4.99
C SER A 60 19.88 15.48 5.61
N MET A 61 19.27 16.21 6.55
CA MET A 61 18.00 15.79 7.17
C MET A 61 16.85 15.77 6.16
N VAL A 62 16.78 16.76 5.27
CA VAL A 62 15.78 16.80 4.19
C VAL A 62 15.96 15.60 3.26
N HIS A 63 17.20 15.26 2.89
CA HIS A 63 17.48 14.08 2.07
C HIS A 63 16.98 12.79 2.74
N TYR A 64 17.25 12.62 4.03
CA TYR A 64 16.78 11.46 4.80
C TYR A 64 15.25 11.38 4.86
N LEU A 65 14.55 12.48 5.14
CA LEU A 65 13.09 12.51 5.15
C LEU A 65 12.50 12.21 3.77
N MET A 66 13.16 12.66 2.70
CA MET A 66 12.75 12.37 1.34
C MET A 66 12.88 10.88 1.01
N GLU A 67 13.97 10.23 1.42
CA GLU A 67 14.16 8.78 1.29
C GLU A 67 13.08 8.01 2.07
N GLN A 68 12.82 8.37 3.33
CA GLN A 68 11.75 7.78 4.11
C GLN A 68 10.37 7.95 3.44
N SER A 69 10.08 9.11 2.86
CA SER A 69 8.85 9.33 2.11
C SER A 69 8.71 8.39 0.92
N GLN A 70 9.81 8.12 0.21
CA GLN A 70 9.80 7.17 -0.91
C GLN A 70 9.55 5.74 -0.44
N VAL A 71 10.22 5.32 0.65
CA VAL A 71 10.03 3.99 1.25
C VAL A 71 8.58 3.81 1.70
N LEU A 72 8.01 4.77 2.42
CA LEU A 72 6.62 4.72 2.88
C LEU A 72 5.63 4.67 1.71
N LYS A 73 5.85 5.46 0.66
CA LYS A 73 5.03 5.41 -0.55
C LYS A 73 5.09 4.05 -1.25
N ALA A 74 6.28 3.43 -1.30
CA ALA A 74 6.43 2.09 -1.86
C ALA A 74 5.70 1.05 -1.00
N GLU A 75 5.78 1.17 0.34
CA GLU A 75 5.12 0.26 1.26
C GLU A 75 3.59 0.37 1.19
N ILE A 76 3.05 1.58 1.08
CA ILE A 76 1.60 1.79 0.86
C ILE A 76 1.15 1.08 -0.41
N ARG A 77 1.85 1.28 -1.54
CA ARG A 77 1.51 0.61 -2.81
C ARG A 77 1.57 -0.91 -2.70
N ARG A 78 2.57 -1.43 -1.97
CA ARG A 78 2.72 -2.87 -1.71
C ARG A 78 1.56 -3.41 -0.87
N LEU A 79 1.15 -2.66 0.16
CA LEU A 79 0.04 -3.04 1.03
C LEU A 79 -1.30 -2.96 0.29
N GLU A 80 -1.55 -1.92 -0.50
CA GLU A 80 -2.73 -1.80 -1.36
C GLU A 80 -2.84 -2.99 -2.31
N HIS A 81 -1.76 -3.34 -3.01
CA HIS A 81 -1.76 -4.49 -3.90
C HIS A 81 -2.01 -5.82 -3.17
N ASN A 82 -1.46 -5.99 -1.97
CA ASN A 82 -1.75 -7.18 -1.16
C ASN A 82 -3.18 -7.20 -0.65
N PHE A 83 -3.73 -6.05 -0.26
CA PHE A 83 -5.13 -5.91 0.15
C PHE A 83 -6.06 -6.27 -1.01
N ASP A 84 -5.82 -5.76 -2.22
CA ASP A 84 -6.58 -6.12 -3.43
C ASP A 84 -6.54 -7.62 -3.71
N ARG A 85 -5.39 -8.27 -3.47
CA ARG A 85 -5.29 -9.74 -3.58
C ARG A 85 -6.10 -10.45 -2.50
N SER A 86 -6.00 -10.03 -1.24
CA SER A 86 -6.76 -10.63 -0.14
C SER A 86 -8.27 -10.41 -0.28
N THR A 87 -8.71 -9.29 -0.84
CA THR A 87 -10.12 -9.06 -1.17
C THR A 87 -10.60 -9.91 -2.35
N GLN A 88 -9.79 -10.04 -3.42
CA GLN A 88 -10.08 -10.95 -4.54
C GLN A 88 -10.09 -12.43 -4.12
N LEU A 89 -9.21 -12.81 -3.21
CA LEU A 89 -9.17 -14.13 -2.57
C LEU A 89 -10.20 -14.25 -1.44
N GLY A 90 -10.98 -13.19 -1.18
CA GLY A 90 -11.91 -13.00 -0.06
C GLY A 90 -11.49 -13.69 1.22
N GLU A 91 -10.24 -13.42 1.61
CA GLU A 91 -9.67 -13.65 2.94
C GLU A 91 -10.14 -12.57 3.92
N ILE A 92 -10.58 -11.42 3.41
CA ILE A 92 -11.15 -10.30 4.16
C ILE A 92 -12.65 -10.22 3.82
N ASP A 93 -13.50 -10.31 4.85
CA ASP A 93 -14.97 -10.18 4.73
C ASP A 93 -15.37 -8.75 4.35
N LEU A 94 -15.41 -8.52 3.03
CA LEU A 94 -15.77 -7.25 2.39
C LEU A 94 -17.28 -6.96 2.40
N ASP A 95 -18.04 -7.49 3.36
CA ASP A 95 -19.46 -7.14 3.57
C ASP A 95 -19.64 -5.89 4.45
N SER A 96 -18.56 -5.39 5.08
CA SER A 96 -18.66 -4.34 6.10
C SER A 96 -18.23 -2.93 5.67
N ALA A 97 -17.51 -2.77 4.55
CA ALA A 97 -16.79 -1.51 4.27
C ALA A 97 -16.97 -0.89 2.87
N LEU A 98 -17.55 -1.59 1.89
CA LEU A 98 -17.74 -1.07 0.51
C LEU A 98 -19.22 -1.04 0.11
N PRO A 99 -19.63 -0.12 -0.79
CA PRO A 99 -20.98 -0.09 -1.34
C PRO A 99 -21.34 -1.46 -1.93
N ALA A 100 -22.53 -1.96 -1.61
CA ALA A 100 -22.97 -3.32 -1.96
C ALA A 100 -22.79 -3.68 -3.45
N GLU A 101 -22.84 -2.71 -4.35
CA GLU A 101 -22.65 -2.88 -5.80
C GLU A 101 -21.23 -3.38 -6.16
N GLU A 102 -20.16 -2.82 -5.56
CA GLU A 102 -18.77 -3.17 -5.89
C GLU A 102 -18.33 -4.48 -5.22
N GLY A 103 -18.76 -4.71 -3.98
CA GLY A 103 -18.50 -5.97 -3.26
C GLY A 103 -19.16 -7.18 -3.94
N ASN A 104 -20.36 -7.00 -4.50
CA ASN A 104 -21.06 -8.04 -5.26
C ASN A 104 -20.34 -8.39 -6.57
N LEU A 105 -19.74 -7.41 -7.25
CA LEU A 105 -18.98 -7.64 -8.48
C LEU A 105 -17.68 -8.42 -8.19
N LEU A 106 -16.99 -8.10 -7.10
CA LEU A 106 -15.79 -8.83 -6.69
C LEU A 106 -16.10 -10.28 -6.29
N LYS A 107 -17.15 -10.49 -5.48
CA LYS A 107 -17.66 -11.84 -5.16
C LYS A 107 -18.04 -12.61 -6.44
N LYS A 108 -18.69 -11.94 -7.40
CA LYS A 108 -19.07 -12.53 -8.69
C LYS A 108 -17.84 -12.95 -9.49
N THR A 109 -16.84 -12.09 -9.66
CA THR A 109 -15.61 -12.39 -10.40
C THR A 109 -14.78 -13.51 -9.75
N ARG A 110 -14.63 -13.51 -8.41
CA ARG A 110 -14.02 -14.64 -7.67
C ARG A 110 -14.77 -15.94 -7.93
N SER A 111 -16.10 -15.92 -7.88
CA SER A 111 -16.93 -17.10 -8.12
C SER A 111 -16.83 -17.60 -9.57
N GLU A 112 -16.75 -16.71 -10.56
CA GLU A 112 -16.57 -17.04 -11.97
C GLU A 112 -15.18 -17.65 -12.22
N TYR A 113 -14.14 -17.08 -11.61
CA TYR A 113 -12.81 -17.63 -11.66
C TYR A 113 -12.75 -19.03 -11.04
N LEU A 114 -13.30 -19.21 -9.84
CA LEU A 114 -13.38 -20.51 -9.19
C LEU A 114 -14.13 -21.54 -10.05
N LYS A 115 -15.27 -21.16 -10.64
CA LYS A 115 -16.02 -22.01 -11.57
C LYS A 115 -15.16 -22.43 -12.76
N ASN A 116 -14.42 -21.51 -13.37
CA ASN A 116 -13.54 -21.80 -14.50
C ASN A 116 -12.40 -22.74 -14.11
N ILE A 117 -11.79 -22.54 -12.95
CA ILE A 117 -10.73 -23.42 -12.44
C ILE A 117 -11.28 -24.82 -12.12
N LEU A 118 -12.44 -24.92 -11.48
CA LEU A 118 -13.11 -26.20 -11.20
C LEU A 118 -13.48 -26.94 -12.49
N LEU A 119 -14.08 -26.24 -13.46
CA LEU A 119 -14.43 -26.82 -14.75
C LEU A 119 -13.18 -27.34 -15.47
N LYS A 120 -12.10 -26.54 -15.51
CA LYS A 120 -10.82 -27.00 -16.08
C LYS A 120 -10.29 -28.23 -15.34
N PHE A 121 -10.27 -28.19 -14.01
CA PHE A 121 -9.79 -29.30 -13.18
C PHE A 121 -10.54 -30.62 -13.44
N LEU A 122 -11.87 -30.56 -13.57
CA LEU A 122 -12.73 -31.72 -13.80
C LEU A 122 -12.71 -32.22 -15.26
N THR A 123 -12.59 -31.32 -16.24
CA THR A 123 -12.62 -31.65 -17.67
C THR A 123 -11.26 -31.97 -18.27
N LEU A 124 -10.16 -31.60 -17.59
CA LEU A 124 -8.79 -31.94 -18.00
C LEU A 124 -8.66 -33.45 -18.22
N PRO A 125 -8.22 -33.93 -19.39
CA PRO A 125 -8.08 -35.34 -19.66
C PRO A 125 -6.95 -35.97 -18.81
N ARG A 126 -7.07 -37.27 -18.51
CA ARG A 126 -6.21 -37.98 -17.53
C ARG A 126 -4.73 -38.02 -17.90
N ASN A 127 -4.38 -37.69 -19.13
CA ASN A 127 -3.01 -37.58 -19.63
C ASN A 127 -2.33 -36.25 -19.25
N LEU A 128 -3.06 -35.26 -18.73
CA LEU A 128 -2.54 -33.94 -18.32
C LEU A 128 -2.48 -33.80 -16.78
N ILE A 129 -1.91 -34.81 -16.12
CA ILE A 129 -1.76 -34.88 -14.65
C ILE A 129 -0.98 -33.67 -14.11
N GLU A 130 0.05 -33.23 -14.83
CA GLU A 130 0.89 -32.10 -14.43
C GLU A 130 0.14 -30.76 -14.45
N GLU A 131 -0.73 -30.53 -15.45
CA GLU A 131 -1.57 -29.32 -15.46
C GLU A 131 -2.61 -29.37 -14.34
N ARG A 132 -3.18 -30.55 -14.08
CA ARG A 132 -4.11 -30.75 -12.96
C ARG A 132 -3.43 -30.49 -11.61
N ARG A 133 -2.19 -30.94 -11.41
CA ARG A 133 -1.38 -30.65 -10.21
C ARG A 133 -1.08 -29.16 -10.04
N ARG A 134 -0.84 -28.41 -11.13
CA ARG A 134 -0.62 -26.95 -11.08
C ARG A 134 -1.86 -26.17 -10.62
N LEU A 135 -3.06 -26.73 -10.78
CA LEU A 135 -4.30 -26.12 -10.31
C LEU A 135 -4.54 -26.35 -8.80
N VAL A 136 -3.90 -27.34 -8.17
CA VAL A 136 -4.10 -27.65 -6.74
C VAL A 136 -3.74 -26.48 -5.82
N PRO A 137 -2.57 -25.80 -5.96
CA PRO A 137 -2.25 -24.62 -5.16
C PRO A 137 -3.26 -23.48 -5.36
N VAL A 138 -3.74 -23.27 -6.59
CA VAL A 138 -4.74 -22.22 -6.91
C VAL A 138 -6.06 -22.51 -6.22
N MET A 139 -6.53 -23.77 -6.27
CA MET A 139 -7.74 -24.18 -5.56
C MET A 139 -7.58 -24.11 -4.04
N THR A 140 -6.40 -24.47 -3.52
CA THR A 140 -6.06 -24.33 -2.08
C THR A 140 -6.19 -22.87 -1.64
N MET A 141 -5.67 -21.93 -2.41
CA MET A 141 -5.76 -20.50 -2.08
C MET A 141 -7.17 -19.93 -2.29
N LEU A 142 -7.91 -20.37 -3.32
CA LEU A 142 -9.26 -19.86 -3.61
C LEU A 142 -10.32 -20.38 -2.65
N LEU A 143 -10.15 -21.59 -2.12
CA LEU A 143 -11.11 -22.25 -1.23
C LEU A 143 -10.63 -22.28 0.24
N SER A 144 -9.46 -21.73 0.54
CA SER A 144 -8.83 -21.76 1.86
C SER A 144 -8.77 -23.18 2.45
N LEU A 145 -8.30 -24.14 1.66
CA LEU A 145 -8.30 -25.56 2.04
C LEU A 145 -7.26 -25.86 3.12
N ASP A 146 -7.66 -26.72 4.05
CA ASP A 146 -6.77 -27.23 5.09
C ASP A 146 -5.69 -28.17 4.51
N PRO A 147 -4.55 -28.39 5.19
CA PRO A 147 -3.46 -29.23 4.70
C PRO A 147 -3.90 -30.67 4.38
N GLU A 148 -4.85 -31.23 5.14
CA GLU A 148 -5.43 -32.55 4.87
C GLU A 148 -6.26 -32.57 3.58
N GLU A 149 -7.09 -31.55 3.36
CA GLU A 149 -7.93 -31.43 2.17
C GLU A 149 -7.09 -31.20 0.92
N ARG A 150 -6.04 -30.38 1.06
CA ARG A 150 -5.03 -30.17 0.03
C ARG A 150 -4.33 -31.48 -0.35
N GLN A 151 -4.02 -32.34 0.61
CA GLN A 151 -3.41 -33.64 0.35
C GLN A 151 -4.35 -34.54 -0.46
N LYS A 152 -5.62 -34.63 -0.07
CA LYS A 152 -6.64 -35.40 -0.81
C LYS A 152 -6.80 -34.90 -2.25
N LEU A 153 -6.78 -33.58 -2.46
CA LEU A 153 -6.80 -32.97 -3.80
C LEU A 153 -5.53 -33.24 -4.60
N ALA A 154 -4.35 -33.25 -3.96
CA ALA A 154 -3.08 -33.58 -4.61
C ALA A 154 -3.01 -35.06 -5.03
N GLU A 155 -3.54 -35.95 -4.20
CA GLU A 155 -3.69 -37.38 -4.49
C GLU A 155 -4.68 -37.59 -5.64
N PHE A 156 -5.85 -36.95 -5.60
CA PHE A 156 -6.83 -36.97 -6.71
C PHE A 156 -6.24 -36.42 -8.01
N ALA A 157 -5.48 -35.33 -7.94
CA ALA A 157 -4.84 -34.72 -9.09
C ALA A 157 -3.81 -35.66 -9.73
N SER A 158 -3.13 -36.47 -8.92
CA SER A 158 -2.11 -37.43 -9.34
C SER A 158 -2.69 -38.73 -9.92
N THR A 159 -3.77 -39.24 -9.33
CA THR A 159 -4.35 -40.54 -9.69
C THR A 159 -5.44 -40.41 -10.77
N GLY A 160 -6.01 -39.22 -10.94
CA GLY A 160 -7.13 -38.97 -11.87
C GLY A 160 -8.42 -39.69 -11.47
N CYS A 161 -8.46 -40.27 -10.27
CA CYS A 161 -9.54 -41.01 -9.66
C CYS A 161 -9.50 -40.75 -8.15
N ALA A 162 -10.66 -40.59 -7.52
CA ALA A 162 -10.72 -40.51 -6.06
C ALA A 162 -10.23 -41.83 -5.46
N PRO A 163 -9.50 -41.81 -4.33
CA PRO A 163 -9.22 -43.03 -3.59
C PRO A 163 -10.57 -43.60 -3.14
N LEU A 164 -11.07 -44.60 -3.87
CA LEU A 164 -12.21 -45.40 -3.48
C LEU A 164 -11.77 -46.32 -2.33
N GLU A 165 -11.58 -45.74 -1.15
CA GLU A 165 -11.78 -46.52 0.06
C GLU A 165 -13.29 -46.70 0.27
N ASN A 166 -13.67 -47.96 0.50
CA ASN A 166 -14.99 -48.47 0.91
C ASN A 166 -15.83 -47.52 1.81
N VAL A 167 -16.43 -46.47 1.24
CA VAL A 167 -17.47 -45.69 1.92
C VAL A 167 -18.83 -46.09 1.34
N PRO A 168 -19.78 -46.57 2.15
CA PRO A 168 -21.12 -46.89 1.69
C PRO A 168 -21.75 -45.60 1.15
N SER A 169 -21.97 -45.55 -0.17
CA SER A 169 -22.81 -44.59 -0.86
C SER A 169 -23.05 -43.28 -0.10
N PHE A 170 -22.03 -42.44 0.08
CA PHE A 170 -22.25 -41.07 0.54
C PHE A 170 -22.79 -40.28 -0.67
N SER A 171 -24.04 -40.60 -1.00
CA SER A 171 -24.83 -39.92 -2.00
C SER A 171 -25.06 -38.50 -1.50
N TRP A 172 -24.97 -37.54 -2.42
CA TRP A 172 -25.18 -36.11 -2.22
C TRP A 172 -26.43 -35.76 -1.38
N SER A 173 -27.38 -36.69 -1.30
CA SER A 173 -28.57 -36.63 -0.44
C SER A 173 -28.29 -36.32 1.03
N SER A 174 -27.14 -36.70 1.59
CA SER A 174 -26.80 -36.41 3.00
C SER A 174 -26.48 -34.94 3.26
N TYR A 175 -26.09 -34.17 2.24
CA TYR A 175 -25.87 -32.72 2.35
C TYR A 175 -27.14 -31.93 2.07
N LEU A 176 -28.05 -32.48 1.25
CA LEU A 176 -29.33 -31.84 0.92
C LEU A 176 -30.38 -31.95 2.04
N SER A 177 -30.21 -32.88 2.99
CA SER A 177 -31.14 -33.09 4.11
C SER A 177 -31.17 -31.95 5.14
N ILE A 178 -30.26 -30.98 5.06
CA ILE A 178 -30.29 -29.75 5.89
C ILE A 178 -31.29 -28.72 5.36
N SER A 179 -31.75 -28.85 4.11
CA SER A 179 -32.64 -27.86 3.47
C SER A 179 -34.10 -27.89 3.93
N SER A 180 -34.52 -28.85 4.76
CA SER A 180 -35.92 -28.97 5.21
C SER A 180 -36.28 -28.15 6.45
N TYR A 181 -35.36 -27.37 7.01
CA TYR A 181 -35.59 -26.53 8.20
C TYR A 181 -35.77 -25.03 7.88
N TRP A 182 -36.37 -24.68 6.73
CA TRP A 182 -36.86 -23.31 6.56
C TRP A 182 -38.22 -23.19 7.27
N PRO A 183 -38.37 -22.35 8.31
CA PRO A 183 -39.67 -22.16 8.93
C PRO A 183 -40.54 -21.38 7.95
N SER A 184 -41.55 -22.04 7.38
CA SER A 184 -42.65 -21.35 6.72
C SER A 184 -43.39 -20.55 7.79
N SER A 185 -43.11 -19.25 7.88
CA SER A 185 -43.93 -18.33 8.65
C SER A 185 -45.31 -18.23 8.00
N THR A 186 -46.30 -18.86 8.63
CA THR A 186 -47.72 -18.47 8.53
C THR A 186 -48.00 -17.29 9.44
#